data_AF-A0A4R0IUG5-F1
#
_entry.id   AF-A0A4R0IUG5-F1
#
_cell.length_a   1.000
_cell.length_b   1.000
_cell.length_c   1.000
_cell.angle_alpha   90.00
_cell.angle_beta   90.00
_cell.angle_gamma   90.00
#
_symmetry.space_group_name_H-M   'P 1'
#
loop_
_entity.id
_entity.type
_entity.pdbx_description
1 polymer ?
#
loop_
_entity_poly.entity_id
_entity_poly.type
_entity_poly.pdbx_seq_one_letter_code
_entity_poly.pdbx_strand_id
1 'polypeptide(L)'
;MELTGSDFDRIRREHLRGVRRHDFALLWLAAEQRADALKARRREDSYLAGVVSTCRWIANAGVTFDEPIDGRHGESARSPIGCRSSSAIEELIESEASEAERLSARGWDPPGMPGYVAGVTATFAWTWRRSHRPPIEVSGLLAG
;
A
#
# COMPACT_ATOMS: atom_id res chain seq x y z
N MET A 1 2.54 12.87 6.00
CA MET A 1 1.62 13.07 4.86
C MET A 1 0.22 13.36 5.39
N GLU A 2 -0.49 14.37 4.84
CA GLU A 2 -1.93 14.56 5.11
C GLU A 2 -2.73 13.95 3.96
N LEU A 3 -3.54 12.92 4.23
CA LEU A 3 -4.47 12.39 3.23
C LEU A 3 -5.59 13.41 3.03
N THR A 4 -5.76 13.89 1.81
CA THR A 4 -6.81 14.83 1.46
C THR A 4 -8.07 14.09 1.03
N GLY A 5 -9.26 14.71 1.15
CA GLY A 5 -10.54 14.15 0.66
C GLY A 5 -10.46 13.58 -0.77
N SER A 6 -9.67 14.23 -1.63
CA SER A 6 -9.41 13.84 -3.01
C SER A 6 -8.69 12.49 -3.15
N ASP A 7 -7.85 12.11 -2.19
CA ASP A 7 -7.19 10.81 -2.16
C ASP A 7 -8.21 9.70 -1.85
N PHE A 8 -9.26 9.99 -1.08
CA PHE A 8 -10.34 9.04 -0.78
C PHE A 8 -11.28 8.82 -1.97
N ASP A 9 -11.54 9.85 -2.78
CA ASP A 9 -12.40 9.76 -3.96
C ASP A 9 -11.77 8.95 -5.10
N ARG A 10 -10.44 8.91 -5.17
CA ARG A 10 -9.68 8.13 -6.17
C ARG A 10 -9.69 6.62 -5.89
N ILE A 11 -10.04 6.21 -4.66
CA ILE A 11 -10.12 4.80 -4.29
C ILE A 11 -11.33 4.17 -5.01
N ARG A 12 -11.07 3.36 -6.03
CA ARG A 12 -12.15 2.66 -6.73
C ARG A 12 -12.65 1.51 -5.87
N ARG A 13 -13.98 1.43 -5.69
CA ARG A 13 -14.64 0.37 -4.89
C ARG A 13 -14.32 -1.02 -5.43
N GLU A 14 -14.17 -1.14 -6.75
CA GLU A 14 -13.83 -2.39 -7.41
C GLU A 14 -12.45 -2.95 -7.00
N HIS A 15 -11.51 -2.09 -6.57
CA HIS A 15 -10.20 -2.52 -6.07
C HIS A 15 -10.24 -3.05 -4.64
N LEU A 16 -11.34 -2.82 -3.92
CA LEU A 16 -11.54 -3.21 -2.53
C LEU A 16 -12.65 -4.25 -2.46
N ARG A 17 -12.29 -5.53 -2.66
CA ARG A 17 -13.23 -6.64 -2.65
C ARG A 17 -13.73 -6.88 -1.22
N GLY A 18 -14.75 -6.13 -0.78
CA GLY A 18 -15.40 -6.29 0.53
C GLY A 18 -14.86 -5.37 1.64
N VAL A 19 -13.75 -4.66 1.41
CA VAL A 19 -13.24 -3.65 2.35
C VAL A 19 -13.92 -2.31 2.11
N ARG A 20 -14.45 -1.67 3.15
CA ARG A 20 -15.01 -0.33 3.04
C ARG A 20 -13.91 0.69 2.75
N ARG A 21 -14.16 1.65 1.84
CA ARG A 21 -13.21 2.74 1.53
C ARG A 21 -12.71 3.46 2.78
N HIS A 22 -13.60 3.71 3.73
CA HIS A 22 -13.27 4.34 5.00
C HIS A 22 -12.26 3.51 5.81
N ASP A 23 -12.50 2.21 5.93
CA ASP A 23 -11.63 1.28 6.68
C ASP A 23 -10.25 1.18 6.01
N PHE A 24 -10.23 1.09 4.67
CA PHE A 24 -9.00 1.14 3.88
C PHE A 24 -8.21 2.44 4.14
N ALA A 25 -8.88 3.58 4.11
CA ALA A 25 -8.20 4.85 4.23
C ALA A 25 -7.74 5.15 5.66
N LEU A 26 -8.48 4.71 6.68
CA LEU A 26 -8.00 4.72 8.06
C LEU A 26 -6.72 3.90 8.22
N LEU A 27 -6.67 2.71 7.60
CA LEU A 27 -5.49 1.89 7.64
C LEU A 27 -4.31 2.54 6.93
N TRP A 28 -4.55 3.08 5.74
CA TRP A 28 -3.51 3.77 4.98
C TRP A 28 -2.97 4.98 5.76
N LEU A 29 -3.83 5.82 6.32
CA LEU A 29 -3.42 6.95 7.15
C LEU A 29 -2.57 6.52 8.34
N ALA A 30 -2.99 5.49 9.06
CA ALA A 30 -2.25 4.95 10.20
C ALA A 30 -0.89 4.38 9.77
N ALA A 31 -0.82 3.73 8.61
CA ALA A 31 0.43 3.20 8.06
C ALA A 31 1.41 4.33 7.72
N GLU A 32 0.94 5.38 7.04
CA GLU A 32 1.72 6.58 6.71
C GLU A 32 2.24 7.28 7.97
N GLN A 33 1.38 7.50 8.97
CA GLN A 33 1.77 8.15 10.23
C GLN A 33 2.82 7.33 10.98
N ARG A 34 2.70 6.00 11.00
CA ARG A 34 3.71 5.12 11.61
C ARG A 34 5.02 5.17 10.84
N ALA A 35 4.96 5.21 9.51
CA ALA A 35 6.15 5.29 8.66
C ALA A 35 6.88 6.63 8.86
N ASP A 36 6.14 7.74 8.88
CA ASP A 36 6.68 9.08 9.17
C ASP A 36 7.31 9.14 10.57
N ALA A 37 6.67 8.56 11.59
CA ALA A 37 7.20 8.52 12.95
C ALA A 37 8.48 7.68 13.07
N LEU A 38 8.60 6.58 12.32
CA LEU A 38 9.82 5.78 12.24
C LEU A 38 10.94 6.53 11.52
N LYS A 39 10.61 7.16 10.38
CA LYS A 39 11.55 7.99 9.60
C LYS A 39 12.12 9.13 10.43
N ALA A 40 11.29 9.82 11.22
CA ALA A 40 11.73 10.86 12.15
C ALA A 40 12.74 10.35 13.20
N ARG A 41 12.69 9.06 13.53
CA ARG A 41 13.63 8.39 14.45
C ARG A 41 14.81 7.71 13.73
N ARG A 42 14.97 7.95 12.41
CA ARG A 42 15.95 7.26 11.55
C ARG A 42 15.84 5.73 11.62
N ARG A 43 14.62 5.23 11.79
CA ARG A 43 14.29 3.81 11.72
C ARG A 43 13.44 3.57 10.49
N GLU A 44 13.60 2.40 9.90
CA GLU A 44 12.78 1.95 8.79
C GLU A 44 12.18 0.61 9.16
N ASP A 45 10.91 0.42 8.78
CA ASP A 45 10.20 -0.84 8.90
C ASP A 45 9.77 -1.23 7.50
N SER A 46 10.46 -2.21 6.93
CA SER A 46 10.23 -2.62 5.54
C SER A 46 8.87 -3.29 5.37
N TYR A 47 8.34 -3.97 6.40
CA TYR A 47 6.97 -4.49 6.38
C TYR A 47 5.98 -3.35 6.21
N LEU A 48 6.13 -2.31 7.04
CA LEU A 48 5.28 -1.13 6.96
C LEU A 48 5.43 -0.39 5.62
N ALA A 49 6.65 -0.33 5.08
CA ALA A 49 6.89 0.22 3.75
C ALA A 49 6.15 -0.55 2.64
N GLY A 50 6.08 -1.88 2.75
CA GLY A 50 5.29 -2.73 1.85
C GLY A 50 3.79 -2.45 1.92
N VAL A 51 3.27 -2.24 3.14
CA VAL A 51 1.86 -1.86 3.36
C VAL A 51 1.56 -0.51 2.74
N VAL A 52 2.36 0.52 3.03
CA VAL A 52 2.19 1.88 2.51
C VAL A 52 2.27 1.89 0.98
N SER A 53 3.29 1.24 0.41
CA SER A 53 3.49 1.13 -1.05
C SER A 53 2.26 0.53 -1.74
N THR A 54 1.74 -0.56 -1.19
CA THR A 54 0.55 -1.24 -1.72
C THR A 54 -0.71 -0.39 -1.59
N CYS A 55 -0.92 0.27 -0.44
CA CYS A 55 -2.05 1.16 -0.24
C CYS A 55 -2.05 2.33 -1.23
N ARG A 56 -0.90 2.99 -1.42
CA ARG A 56 -0.73 4.08 -2.39
C ARG A 56 -1.08 3.62 -3.80
N TRP A 57 -0.62 2.44 -4.20
CA TRP A 57 -0.89 1.90 -5.53
C TRP A 57 -2.37 1.56 -5.75
N ILE A 58 -3.01 0.85 -4.81
CA ILE A 58 -4.45 0.51 -4.88
C ILE A 58 -5.32 1.75 -4.97
N ALA A 59 -4.95 2.81 -4.23
CA ALA A 59 -5.65 4.09 -4.23
C ALA A 59 -5.39 4.94 -5.49
N ASN A 60 -4.50 4.51 -6.39
CA ASN A 60 -3.95 5.34 -7.47
C ASN A 60 -3.47 6.70 -6.93
N ALA A 61 -2.82 6.69 -5.78
CA ALA A 61 -2.33 7.89 -5.12
C ALA A 61 -1.21 8.54 -5.94
N GLY A 62 -1.20 9.88 -5.95
CA GLY A 62 -0.05 10.64 -6.43
C GLY A 62 1.01 10.67 -5.35
N VAL A 63 2.24 10.31 -5.68
CA VAL A 63 3.41 10.52 -4.84
C VAL A 63 4.03 11.85 -5.25
N THR A 64 3.97 12.85 -4.37
CA THR A 64 4.66 14.13 -4.56
C THR A 64 6.15 13.99 -4.29
N PHE A 65 6.96 14.65 -5.10
CA PHE A 65 8.40 14.76 -4.86
C PHE A 65 8.69 16.06 -4.09
N ASP A 66 9.58 16.00 -3.10
CA ASP A 66 10.04 17.19 -2.38
C ASP A 66 10.85 18.13 -3.30
N GLU A 67 11.53 17.57 -4.31
CA GLU A 67 12.18 18.30 -5.40
C GLU A 67 11.65 17.83 -6.76
N PRO A 68 11.41 18.73 -7.74
CA PRO A 68 10.91 18.34 -9.04
C PRO A 68 11.92 17.45 -9.79
N ILE A 69 11.50 16.26 -10.20
CA ILE A 69 12.28 15.39 -11.09
C ILE A 69 11.77 15.61 -12.51
N ASP A 70 12.63 16.08 -13.42
CA ASP A 70 12.27 16.44 -14.81
C ASP A 70 11.05 17.38 -14.91
N GLY A 71 10.96 18.36 -14.00
CA GLY A 71 9.87 19.34 -13.95
C GLY A 71 8.53 18.78 -13.45
N ARG A 72 8.47 17.51 -13.05
CA ARG A 72 7.30 16.88 -12.44
C ARG A 72 7.37 17.00 -10.93
N HIS A 73 6.28 17.43 -10.33
CA HIS A 73 6.12 17.56 -8.87
C HIS A 73 5.61 16.26 -8.22
N GLY A 74 5.40 15.21 -9.00
CA GLY A 74 5.00 13.90 -8.50
C GLY A 74 4.78 12.86 -9.61
N GLU A 75 4.61 11.61 -9.21
CA GLU A 75 4.26 10.49 -10.08
C GLU A 75 3.09 9.67 -9.52
N SER A 76 2.43 8.86 -10.37
CA SER A 76 1.50 7.85 -9.85
C SER A 76 2.27 6.81 -9.06
N ALA A 77 1.70 6.35 -7.94
CA ALA A 77 2.27 5.26 -7.17
C ALA A 77 2.58 4.06 -8.07
N ARG A 78 3.76 3.46 -7.86
CA ARG A 78 4.21 2.30 -8.63
C ARG A 78 3.67 1.01 -8.02
N SER A 79 3.53 -0.02 -8.84
CA SER A 79 3.16 -1.35 -8.37
C SER A 79 4.23 -1.88 -7.39
N PRO A 80 3.84 -2.44 -6.24
CA PRO A 80 4.75 -2.70 -5.13
C PRO A 80 5.82 -3.78 -5.40
N ILE A 81 5.58 -4.72 -6.31
CA ILE A 81 6.50 -5.81 -6.69
C ILE A 81 7.09 -5.56 -8.09
N GLY A 82 6.23 -5.30 -9.07
CA GLY A 82 6.61 -5.10 -10.47
C GLY A 82 7.16 -3.70 -10.79
N CYS A 83 7.11 -2.75 -9.84
CA CYS A 83 7.56 -1.36 -9.99
C CYS A 83 6.96 -0.64 -11.21
N ARG A 84 5.75 -1.01 -11.64
CA ARG A 84 5.10 -0.45 -12.84
C ARG A 84 4.38 0.85 -12.48
N SER A 85 4.54 1.89 -13.31
CA SER A 85 3.84 3.17 -13.17
C SER A 85 2.39 3.15 -13.69
N SER A 86 1.88 1.98 -14.09
CA SER A 86 0.51 1.80 -14.54
C SER A 86 -0.48 1.86 -13.39
N SER A 87 -1.61 2.54 -13.61
CA SER A 87 -2.72 2.60 -12.68
C SER A 87 -3.20 1.20 -12.31
N ALA A 88 -3.57 1.00 -11.05
CA ALA A 88 -4.17 -0.23 -10.59
C ALA A 88 -5.51 -0.43 -11.33
N ILE A 89 -5.59 -1.50 -12.13
CA ILE A 89 -6.80 -2.10 -12.69
C ILE A 89 -6.91 -3.52 -12.13
N GLU A 90 -8.10 -4.13 -12.15
CA GLU A 90 -8.33 -5.44 -11.52
C GLU A 90 -7.34 -6.52 -11.98
N GLU A 91 -7.02 -6.57 -13.27
CA GLU A 91 -6.09 -7.54 -13.85
C GLU A 91 -4.66 -7.34 -13.33
N LEU A 92 -4.25 -6.08 -13.14
CA LEU A 92 -2.95 -5.78 -12.58
C LEU A 92 -2.91 -6.07 -11.08
N ILE A 93 -3.98 -5.78 -10.34
CA ILE A 93 -4.07 -6.10 -8.91
C ILE A 93 -3.96 -7.61 -8.71
N GLU A 94 -4.67 -8.41 -9.50
CA GLU A 94 -4.61 -9.87 -9.45
C GLU A 94 -3.19 -10.41 -9.74
N SER A 95 -2.55 -9.88 -10.79
CA SER A 95 -1.19 -10.26 -11.17
C SER A 95 -0.17 -9.93 -10.07
N GLU A 96 -0.25 -8.72 -9.52
CA GLU A 96 0.65 -8.27 -8.46
C GLU A 96 0.45 -9.03 -7.15
N ALA A 97 -0.81 -9.31 -6.79
CA ALA A 97 -1.14 -10.12 -5.62
C ALA A 97 -0.59 -11.55 -5.75
N SER A 98 -0.73 -12.17 -6.92
CA SER A 98 -0.22 -13.52 -7.19
C SER A 98 1.31 -13.59 -7.12
N GLU A 99 2.01 -12.59 -7.65
CA GLU A 99 3.47 -12.52 -7.56
C GLU A 99 3.95 -12.22 -6.13
N ALA A 100 3.24 -11.37 -5.37
CA ALA A 100 3.54 -11.15 -3.96
C ALA A 100 3.39 -12.43 -3.13
N GLU A 101 2.29 -13.18 -3.31
CA GLU A 101 2.06 -14.48 -2.66
C GLU A 101 3.17 -15.47 -3.00
N ARG A 102 3.57 -15.55 -4.28
CA ARG A 102 4.64 -16.41 -4.75
C ARG A 102 6.01 -16.06 -4.12
N LEU A 103 6.35 -14.78 -4.06
CA LEU A 103 7.61 -14.32 -3.45
C LEU A 103 7.61 -14.55 -1.93
N SER A 104 6.48 -14.30 -1.27
CA SER A 104 6.29 -14.57 0.16
C SER A 104 6.47 -16.05 0.49
N ALA A 105 5.87 -16.95 -0.31
CA ALA A 105 6.01 -18.40 -0.14
C ALA A 105 7.47 -18.89 -0.32
N ARG A 106 8.29 -18.15 -1.07
CA ARG A 106 9.72 -18.43 -1.23
C ARG A 106 10.58 -17.83 -0.12
N GLY A 107 10.00 -17.05 0.78
CA GLY A 107 10.75 -16.28 1.77
C GLY A 107 11.67 -15.24 1.13
N TRP A 108 11.32 -14.75 -0.06
CA TRP A 108 12.14 -13.76 -0.77
C TRP A 108 11.68 -12.34 -0.41
N ASP A 109 12.65 -11.50 -0.10
CA ASP A 109 12.48 -10.05 0.06
C ASP A 109 13.55 -9.31 -0.77
N PRO A 110 13.27 -8.07 -1.20
CA PRO A 110 14.29 -7.21 -1.80
C PRO A 110 15.49 -7.01 -0.85
N PRO A 111 16.72 -6.93 -1.37
CA PRO A 111 17.90 -6.62 -0.56
C PRO A 111 17.72 -5.32 0.23
N GLY A 112 17.97 -5.37 1.54
CA GLY A 112 17.81 -4.23 2.44
C GLY A 112 16.37 -3.95 2.88
N MET A 113 15.40 -4.77 2.49
CA MET A 113 13.98 -4.59 2.84
C MET A 113 13.33 -5.85 3.46
N PRO A 114 13.86 -6.39 4.56
CA PRO A 114 13.33 -7.61 5.17
C PRO A 114 11.88 -7.45 5.65
N GLY A 115 10.98 -8.31 5.19
CA GLY A 115 9.55 -8.28 5.53
C GLY A 115 8.69 -7.41 4.62
N TYR A 116 9.27 -6.75 3.60
CA TYR A 116 8.52 -5.92 2.66
C TYR A 116 7.46 -6.72 1.89
N VAL A 117 7.83 -7.87 1.35
CA VAL A 117 6.89 -8.72 0.59
C VAL A 117 5.78 -9.26 1.48
N ALA A 118 6.08 -9.52 2.76
CA ALA A 118 5.06 -9.89 3.73
C ALA A 118 4.05 -8.76 3.97
N GLY A 119 4.49 -7.50 4.01
CA GLY A 119 3.60 -6.34 4.11
C GLY A 119 2.70 -6.16 2.88
N VAL A 120 3.28 -6.31 1.69
CA VAL A 120 2.53 -6.28 0.42
C VAL A 120 1.48 -7.38 0.38
N THR A 121 1.90 -8.61 0.68
CA THR A 121 1.02 -9.80 0.68
C THR A 121 -0.11 -9.66 1.69
N ALA A 122 0.18 -9.19 2.91
CA ALA A 122 -0.85 -8.98 3.93
C ALA A 122 -1.87 -7.91 3.51
N THR A 123 -1.44 -6.89 2.78
CA THR A 123 -2.33 -5.84 2.26
C THR A 123 -3.25 -6.40 1.17
N PHE A 124 -2.72 -7.14 0.19
CA PHE A 124 -3.56 -7.79 -0.84
C PHE A 124 -4.47 -8.88 -0.26
N ALA A 125 -4.00 -9.61 0.76
CA ALA A 125 -4.83 -10.57 1.46
C ALA A 125 -6.09 -9.87 2.00
N TRP A 126 -5.91 -8.72 2.64
CA TRP A 126 -7.01 -7.93 3.20
C TRP A 126 -7.91 -7.30 2.13
N THR A 127 -7.34 -6.59 1.16
CA THR A 127 -8.12 -5.76 0.22
C THR A 127 -8.68 -6.53 -0.97
N TRP A 128 -8.01 -7.60 -1.39
CA TRP A 128 -8.30 -8.30 -2.65
C TRP A 128 -8.75 -9.76 -2.42
N ARG A 129 -8.09 -10.47 -1.50
CA ARG A 129 -8.43 -11.86 -1.15
C ARG A 129 -9.52 -12.00 -0.09
N ARG A 130 -10.12 -10.89 0.37
CA ARG A 130 -11.21 -10.87 1.38
C ARG A 130 -10.78 -11.46 2.73
N SER A 131 -9.49 -11.38 3.07
CA SER A 131 -9.05 -11.69 4.42
C SER A 131 -9.65 -10.64 5.37
N HIS A 132 -10.22 -11.07 6.49
CA HIS A 132 -10.75 -10.17 7.51
C HIS A 132 -9.65 -9.58 8.42
N ARG A 133 -8.38 -9.90 8.14
CA ARG A 133 -7.24 -9.47 8.95
C ARG A 133 -6.53 -8.30 8.28
N PRO A 134 -6.59 -7.08 8.83
CA PRO A 134 -5.81 -5.96 8.32
C PRO A 134 -4.31 -6.21 8.55
N PRO A 135 -3.44 -5.71 7.65
CA PRO A 135 -1.98 -5.89 7.77
C PRO A 135 -1.38 -5.20 9.01
N ILE A 136 -2.02 -4.15 9.51
CA ILE A 136 -1.63 -3.48 10.74
C ILE A 136 -2.86 -3.25 11.63
N GLU A 137 -2.65 -3.28 12.94
CA GLU A 137 -3.71 -2.94 13.89
C GLU A 137 -3.98 -1.44 13.86
N VAL A 138 -5.24 -1.05 13.70
CA VAL A 138 -5.68 0.36 13.75
C VAL A 138 -6.92 0.44 14.60
N SER A 139 -6.89 1.32 15.61
CA SER A 139 -8.04 1.59 16.46
C SER A 139 -9.21 2.10 15.61
N GLY A 140 -10.37 1.45 15.68
CA GLY A 140 -11.56 1.83 14.92
C GLY A 140 -11.79 1.07 13.62
N LEU A 141 -10.90 0.15 13.21
CA LEU A 141 -11.23 -0.87 12.23
C LEU A 141 -12.24 -1.84 12.86
N LEU A 142 -13.52 -1.67 12.53
CA LEU A 142 -14.52 -2.68 12.85
C LEU A 142 -14.15 -3.92 12.04
N ALA A 143 -13.82 -5.02 12.72
CA ALA A 143 -13.78 -6.34 12.13
C ALA A 143 -15.15 -6.60 11.49
N GLY A 144 -15.24 -6.37 10.18
CA GLY A 144 -16.42 -6.64 9.36
C GLY A 144 -16.34 -8.05 8.83
#